data_AF-K2HBC3-F1
#
_entry.id   AF-K2HBC3-F1
#
_cell.length_a   1.000
_cell.length_b   1.000
_cell.length_c   1.000
_cell.angle_alpha   90.00
_cell.angle_beta   90.00
_cell.angle_gamma   90.00
#
_symmetry.space_group_name_H-M   'P 1'
#
loop_
_entity.id
_entity.type
_entity.pdbx_description
1 polymer ?
#
loop_
_entity_poly.entity_id
_entity_poly.type
_entity_poly.pdbx_seq_one_letter_code
_entity_poly.pdbx_strand_id
1 'polypeptide(L)' 'MYSEDDDPHPVVTGQVTSISVLRTYRRLGIATKLIRAAENSMIEVFGARAMMLQVRVSNQPALHLYEKTIGFTFVLLFLC' A
#
# COMPACT_ATOMS: atom_id res chain seq x y z
N MET A 1 -5.04 26.42 22.01
CA MET A 1 -4.14 25.69 21.11
C MET A 1 -4.51 24.24 21.26
N TYR A 2 -5.40 23.73 20.40
CA TYR A 2 -5.94 22.38 20.53
C TYR A 2 -4.89 21.39 20.03
N SER A 3 -4.50 20.46 20.89
CA SER A 3 -3.70 19.28 20.58
C SER A 3 -4.41 18.48 19.48
N GLU A 4 -3.69 18.09 18.43
CA GLU A 4 -4.21 17.30 17.29
C GLU A 4 -4.59 15.84 17.66
N ASP A 5 -4.62 15.51 18.96
CA ASP A 5 -4.80 14.17 19.50
C ASP A 5 -6.26 13.85 19.92
N ASP A 6 -7.23 14.67 19.50
CA ASP A 6 -8.65 14.52 19.87
C ASP A 6 -9.54 14.49 18.61
N ASP A 7 -9.16 13.70 17.60
CA ASP A 7 -10.04 13.33 16.48
C ASP A 7 -10.93 12.15 16.92
N PRO A 8 -12.25 12.35 17.13
CA PRO A 8 -13.17 11.28 17.56
C PRO A 8 -13.41 10.22 16.47
N HIS A 9 -12.82 10.37 15.28
CA HIS A 9 -12.97 9.44 14.18
C HIS A 9 -11.78 8.46 14.09
N PRO A 10 -12.03 7.14 14.06
CA PRO A 10 -10.96 6.17 13.88
C PRO A 10 -10.29 6.40 12.52
N VAL A 11 -8.95 6.48 12.53
CA VAL A 11 -8.16 6.61 11.30
C VAL A 11 -8.43 5.40 10.40
N VAL A 12 -9.13 5.63 9.28
CA VAL A 12 -9.45 4.58 8.31
C VAL A 12 -8.16 4.21 7.57
N THR A 13 -7.83 2.92 7.62
CA THR A 13 -6.64 2.35 6.96
C THR A 13 -7.06 1.33 5.93
N GLY A 14 -6.54 1.47 4.71
CA GLY A 14 -6.72 0.51 3.63
C GLY A 14 -5.79 -0.69 3.76
N GLN A 15 -6.23 -1.88 3.35
CA GLN A 15 -5.38 -3.06 3.30
C GLN A 15 -5.41 -3.67 1.90
N VAL A 16 -4.22 -3.92 1.34
CA VAL A 16 -4.09 -4.68 0.09
C VAL A 16 -4.02 -6.17 0.42
N THR A 17 -5.08 -6.91 0.07
CA THR A 17 -5.11 -8.37 0.26
C THR A 17 -4.27 -9.10 -0.78
N SER A 18 -4.41 -8.73 -2.05
CA SER A 18 -3.71 -9.41 -3.15
C SER A 18 -3.57 -8.50 -4.37
N ILE A 19 -2.37 -8.54 -4.97
CA ILE A 19 -2.11 -8.00 -6.31
C ILE A 19 -1.26 -9.02 -7.07
N SER A 20 -1.63 -9.24 -8.32
CA SER A 20 -0.90 -10.14 -9.21
C SER A 20 -0.98 -9.67 -10.65
N VAL A 21 0.15 -9.78 -11.35
CA VAL A 21 0.25 -9.53 -12.79
C VAL A 21 0.86 -10.76 -13.45
N LEU A 22 0.21 -11.25 -14.51
CA LEU A 22 0.69 -12.35 -15.34
C LEU A 22 2.10 -12.08 -15.83
N ARG A 23 2.96 -13.12 -15.83
CA ARG A 23 4.40 -12.98 -16.10
C ARG A 23 4.70 -12.29 -17.44
N THR A 24 3.93 -12.61 -18.47
CA THR A 24 4.05 -12.05 -19.83
C THR A 24 3.73 -10.55 -19.91
N TYR A 25 2.97 -10.02 -18.93
CA TYR A 25 2.55 -8.61 -18.89
C TYR A 25 3.28 -7.79 -17.81
N ARG A 26 4.32 -8.37 -17.17
CA ARG A 26 5.15 -7.63 -16.20
C ARG A 26 6.04 -6.61 -16.90
N ARG A 27 6.57 -5.65 -16.14
CA ARG A 27 7.43 -4.54 -16.62
C ARG A 27 6.76 -3.53 -17.56
N LEU A 28 5.43 -3.60 -17.70
CA LEU A 28 4.62 -2.62 -18.43
C LEU A 28 3.99 -1.56 -17.51
N GLY A 29 4.40 -1.50 -16.24
CA GLY A 29 3.86 -0.56 -15.24
C GLY A 29 2.43 -0.88 -14.75
N ILE A 30 1.88 -2.06 -15.09
CA ILE A 30 0.50 -2.44 -14.74
C ILE A 30 0.29 -2.45 -13.23
N ALA A 31 1.18 -3.10 -12.48
CA ALA A 31 1.06 -3.19 -11.02
C ALA A 31 1.10 -1.80 -10.35
N THR A 32 1.94 -0.90 -10.85
CA THR A 32 2.04 0.49 -10.39
C THR A 32 0.71 1.23 -10.58
N LYS A 33 0.10 1.09 -11.76
CA LYS A 33 -1.20 1.72 -12.06
C LYS A 33 -2.31 1.14 -11.17
N LEU A 34 -2.33 -0.17 -10.96
CA LEU A 34 -3.31 -0.83 -10.09
C LEU A 34 -3.21 -0.35 -8.64
N ILE A 35 -1.99 -0.27 -8.08
CA ILE A 35 -1.78 0.22 -6.71
C ILE A 35 -2.27 1.66 -6.56
N ARG A 36 -1.89 2.57 -7.48
CA ARG A 36 -2.29 3.98 -7.39
C ARG A 36 -3.80 4.18 -7.53
N ALA A 37 -4.43 3.41 -8.43
CA ALA A 37 -5.88 3.44 -8.57
C ALA A 37 -6.57 2.96 -7.28
N ALA A 38 -6.04 1.91 -6.65
CA ALA A 38 -6.55 1.42 -5.37
C ALA A 38 -6.36 2.44 -4.25
N GLU A 39 -5.18 3.04 -4.12
CA GLU A 39 -4.87 4.10 -3.15
C GLU A 39 -5.82 5.29 -3.29
N ASN A 40 -5.97 5.83 -4.52
CA ASN A 40 -6.89 6.93 -4.77
C ASN A 40 -8.34 6.56 -4.40
N SER A 41 -8.79 5.36 -4.77
CA SER A 41 -10.14 4.89 -4.43
C SER A 41 -10.34 4.78 -2.91
N MET A 42 -9.30 4.35 -2.18
CA MET A 42 -9.34 4.26 -0.72
C MET A 42 -9.46 5.65 -0.07
N ILE A 43 -8.76 6.65 -0.61
CA ILE A 43 -8.84 8.04 -0.14
C ILE A 43 -10.20 8.65 -0.48
N GLU A 44 -10.61 8.57 -1.75
CA GLU A 44 -11.81 9.27 -2.25
C GLU A 44 -13.12 8.69 -1.72
N VAL A 45 -13.20 7.36 -1.60
CA VAL A 45 -14.46 6.68 -1.22
C VAL A 45 -14.56 6.49 0.30
N PHE A 46 -13.43 6.18 0.96
CA PHE A 46 -13.43 5.79 2.37
C PHE A 46 -12.70 6.78 3.28
N GLY A 47 -12.09 7.84 2.74
CA GLY A 47 -11.31 8.80 3.53
C GLY A 47 -10.08 8.16 4.19
N ALA A 48 -9.52 7.10 3.60
CA ALA A 48 -8.39 6.40 4.19
C ALA A 48 -7.15 7.30 4.24
N ARG A 49 -6.48 7.36 5.41
CA ARG A 49 -5.27 8.18 5.61
C ARG A 49 -3.98 7.37 5.47
N ALA A 50 -4.10 6.04 5.50
CA ALA A 50 -2.97 5.12 5.40
C ALA A 50 -3.37 3.86 4.63
N MET A 51 -2.38 3.17 4.05
CA MET A 51 -2.55 1.85 3.43
C MET A 51 -1.46 0.90 3.91
N MET A 52 -1.83 -0.36 4.18
CA MET A 52 -0.90 -1.42 4.59
C MET A 52 -0.96 -2.63 3.65
N LEU A 53 0.17 -3.32 3.53
CA LEU A 53 0.27 -4.57 2.75
C LEU A 53 1.33 -5.48 3.34
N GLN A 54 1.23 -6.78 3.02
CA GLN A 54 2.22 -7.77 3.38
C GLN A 54 2.96 -8.25 2.13
N VAL A 55 4.27 -8.40 2.23
CA VAL A 55 5.13 -8.89 1.14
C VAL A 55 6.15 -9.87 1.69
N ARG A 56 6.38 -10.96 0.95
CA ARG A 56 7.41 -11.95 1.30
C ARG A 56 8.80 -11.37 1.05
N VAL A 57 9.74 -11.65 1.95
CA VAL A 57 11.15 -11.24 1.83
C VAL A 57 11.79 -11.74 0.53
N SER A 58 11.38 -12.92 0.05
CA SER A 58 11.87 -13.49 -1.21
C SER A 58 11.32 -12.81 -2.47
N ASN A 59 10.28 -11.98 -2.37
CA ASN A 59 9.64 -11.34 -3.51
C ASN A 59 10.31 -10.01 -3.89
N GLN A 60 11.55 -10.10 -4.36
CA GLN A 60 12.37 -8.94 -4.77
C GLN A 60 11.68 -7.99 -5.77
N PRO A 61 10.94 -8.48 -6.79
CA PRO A 61 10.22 -7.58 -7.69
C PRO A 61 9.13 -6.75 -6.99
N ALA A 62 8.41 -7.34 -6.03
CA ALA A 62 7.38 -6.63 -5.29
C ALA A 62 7.98 -5.65 -4.27
N LEU A 63 9.07 -6.05 -3.60
CA LEU A 63 9.81 -5.16 -2.70
C LEU A 63 10.28 -3.90 -3.45
N HIS A 64 10.89 -4.08 -4.63
CA HIS A 64 11.29 -2.96 -5.47
C HIS A 64 10.11 -2.08 -5.91
N LEU A 65 8.98 -2.70 -6.29
CA LEU A 65 7.78 -1.95 -6.64
C LEU A 65 7.30 -1.10 -5.45
N TYR A 66 7.06 -1.71 -4.29
CA TYR A 66 6.49 -1.02 -3.14
C TYR A 66 7.43 0.06 -2.58
N GLU A 67 8.71 -0.28 -2.36
CA GLU A 67 9.67 0.66 -1.78
C GLU A 67 10.10 1.75 -2.76
N LYS A 68 10.62 1.36 -3.94
CA LYS A 68 11.29 2.31 -4.85
C LYS A 68 10.35 3.02 -5.80
N THR A 69 9.26 2.38 -6.20
CA THR A 69 8.34 2.95 -7.21
C THR A 69 7.16 3.65 -6.57
N ILE A 70 6.58 3.07 -5.51
CA ILE A 70 5.40 3.64 -4.84
C ILE A 70 5.80 4.51 -3.64
N GLY A 71 6.88 4.17 -2.93
CA GLY A 71 7.35 4.92 -1.77
C GLY A 71 6.84 4.41 -0.43
N PHE A 72 6.45 3.12 -0.36
CA PHE A 72 6.04 2.49 0.89
C PHE A 72 7.24 2.36 1.83
N THR A 73 7.00 2.58 3.12
CA THR A 73 7.97 2.35 4.17
C THR A 73 7.80 0.95 4.76
N PHE A 74 8.92 0.30 5.05
CA PHE A 74 8.89 -0.99 5.73
C PHE A 74 8.60 -0.78 7.21
N VAL A 75 7.42 -1.23 7.63
CA VAL A 75 7.10 -1.42 9.04
C VAL A 75 7.40 -2.88 9.34
N LEU A 76 8.59 -3.15 9.86
CA LEU A 76 9.06 -4.49 10.21
C LEU A 76 8.18 -5.06 11.35
N LEU A 77 7.08 -5.71 10.99
CA LEU A 77 6.40 -6.66 11.86
C LEU A 77 7.01 -8.04 11.60
N PHE A 78 7.95 -8.40 12.48
CA PHE A 78 8.53 -9.72 12.58
C PHE A 78 7.45 -10.80 12.55
N LEU A 79 7.65 -11.83 11.73
CA LEU A 79 7.55 -13.23 12.15
C LEU A 79 8.26 -14.11 11.12
N CYS A 80 9.07 -15.04 11.66
CA CYS A 80 9.83 -16.10 11.02
C CYS A 80 9.23 -16.70 9.73
#